data_AF-A0A9E3EQ30-F1
#
_entry.id   AF-A0A9E3EQ30-F1
#
_cell.length_a   1.000
_cell.length_b   1.000
_cell.length_c   1.000
_cell.angle_alpha   90.00
_cell.angle_beta   90.00
_cell.angle_gamma   90.00
#
_symmetry.space_group_name_H-M   'P 1'
#
loop_
_entity.id
_entity.type
_entity.pdbx_description
1 polymer ?
#
loop_
_entity_poly.entity_id
_entity_poly.type
_entity_poly.pdbx_seq_one_letter_code
_entity_poly.pdbx_strand_id
1 'polypeptide(L)'
;MGNMMSNIRRKKYRWLAAIILTLSCLLGLISTGSVLAARATSGKLTASAPGAVCSVLQSAELADNYWIAQHPATTVTNNWQDATFQQGNIALYNRVKDATYYNYAEQWANAHKFLLQNGHTGPFFPDYQAVGQAYLDLYAIDNKPSEISDLRSRIASEVASVASGHVSYWNYVDALNMSMPNFARLGVLDKSAADLSTMQTLFHYTEQVVGGHGLFNPSTGLWWRDHNYVNTTTYWSRGDGWAIMDLAKVLTVLPANDPRRAAYVTVFQQTAAALQKAQRSDGFWNVDLGNAKDFPGPESSGTAFFTYGIAWGINNG
;
A
#
# COMPACT_ATOMS: atom_id res chain seq x y z
N MET A 1 31.02 -1.25 -11.73
CA MET A 1 29.57 -0.96 -11.75
C MET A 1 28.82 -1.98 -12.64
N GLY A 2 28.94 -3.28 -12.35
CA GLY A 2 28.41 -4.30 -13.27
C GLY A 2 28.36 -5.75 -12.76
N ASN A 3 28.26 -6.00 -11.45
CA ASN A 3 28.30 -7.40 -10.99
C ASN A 3 27.46 -7.78 -9.75
N MET A 4 26.38 -7.05 -9.45
CA MET A 4 25.48 -7.44 -8.35
C MET A 4 23.98 -7.47 -8.70
N MET A 5 23.56 -6.88 -9.82
CA MET A 5 22.20 -7.07 -10.37
C MET A 5 22.05 -8.36 -11.20
N SER A 6 23.14 -9.11 -11.42
CA SER A 6 23.12 -10.40 -12.13
C SER A 6 22.64 -11.57 -11.25
N ASN A 7 22.64 -11.43 -9.92
CA ASN A 7 22.23 -12.51 -9.01
C ASN A 7 20.72 -12.60 -8.73
N ILE A 8 19.93 -11.65 -9.22
CA ILE A 8 18.46 -11.74 -9.24
C ILE A 8 17.96 -12.45 -10.53
N ARG A 9 18.84 -12.63 -11.53
CA ARG A 9 18.47 -13.13 -12.87
C ARG A 9 18.43 -14.65 -13.06
N ARG A 10 18.55 -15.49 -12.01
CA ARG A 10 18.58 -16.97 -12.22
C ARG A 10 17.47 -17.81 -11.56
N LYS A 11 16.48 -17.25 -10.86
CA LYS A 11 15.44 -18.09 -10.22
C LYS A 11 13.95 -17.72 -10.34
N LYS A 12 13.52 -16.65 -11.01
CA LYS A 12 12.08 -16.33 -11.09
C LYS A 12 11.59 -15.77 -12.44
N TYR A 13 11.87 -16.47 -13.54
CA TYR A 13 11.16 -16.29 -14.82
C TYR A 13 10.69 -17.64 -15.37
N ARG A 14 9.86 -18.33 -14.59
CA ARG A 14 8.83 -19.24 -15.10
C ARG A 14 7.54 -18.65 -14.56
N TRP A 15 6.45 -18.73 -15.32
CA TRP A 15 5.11 -18.15 -15.02
C TRP A 15 4.88 -16.73 -15.54
N LEU A 16 4.91 -16.60 -16.87
CA LEU A 16 4.19 -15.58 -17.63
C LEU A 16 3.85 -16.19 -18.99
N ALA A 17 2.68 -16.82 -19.11
CA ALA A 17 1.96 -17.05 -20.37
C ALA A 17 0.71 -17.93 -20.12
N ALA A 18 -0.46 -17.31 -20.22
CA ALA A 18 -1.77 -17.84 -20.66
C ALA A 18 -2.80 -16.88 -20.05
N ILE A 19 -3.53 -16.06 -20.80
CA ILE A 19 -4.66 -16.51 -21.61
C ILE A 19 -4.76 -15.69 -22.89
N ILE A 20 -4.99 -16.41 -23.98
CA ILE A 20 -5.25 -15.94 -25.34
C ILE A 20 -6.69 -15.43 -25.42
N LEU A 21 -6.87 -14.20 -25.89
CA LEU A 21 -8.17 -13.65 -26.26
C LEU A 21 -8.70 -14.33 -27.53
N THR A 22 -9.89 -14.93 -27.46
CA THR A 22 -10.76 -15.12 -28.62
C THR A 22 -12.22 -15.01 -28.18
N LEU A 23 -12.94 -13.97 -28.61
CA LEU A 23 -13.96 -14.10 -29.67
C LEU A 23 -14.59 -12.73 -29.96
N SER A 24 -14.55 -12.37 -31.24
CA SER A 24 -15.25 -11.25 -31.86
C SER A 24 -16.74 -11.53 -31.96
N CYS A 25 -17.59 -10.50 -31.85
CA CYS A 25 -18.89 -10.49 -32.53
C CYS A 25 -19.32 -9.06 -32.93
N LEU A 26 -19.15 -8.80 -34.24
CA LEU A 26 -19.92 -7.99 -35.18
C LEU A 26 -20.47 -6.58 -34.84
N LEU A 27 -19.77 -5.59 -35.42
CA LEU A 27 -20.20 -4.68 -36.51
C LEU A 27 -21.68 -4.28 -36.65
N GLY A 28 -21.91 -2.95 -36.69
CA GLY A 28 -23.07 -2.33 -37.33
C GLY A 28 -23.00 -0.79 -37.43
N LEU A 29 -22.43 -0.30 -38.56
CA LEU A 29 -22.85 0.86 -39.39
C LEU A 29 -22.69 2.34 -38.97
N ILE A 30 -21.64 2.93 -39.57
CA ILE A 30 -21.48 4.23 -40.29
C ILE A 30 -22.66 5.24 -40.30
N SER A 31 -22.37 6.50 -39.93
CA SER A 31 -22.70 7.67 -40.77
C SER A 31 -21.70 8.82 -40.55
N THR A 32 -21.33 9.46 -41.66
CA THR A 32 -20.40 10.58 -41.81
C THR A 32 -21.05 11.93 -41.49
N GLY A 33 -20.32 12.86 -40.87
CA GLY A 33 -20.74 14.26 -40.74
C GLY A 33 -19.66 15.15 -40.12
N SER A 34 -19.33 16.24 -40.82
CA SER A 34 -18.15 17.10 -40.68
C SER A 34 -18.14 18.09 -39.50
N VAL A 35 -16.94 18.36 -38.98
CA VAL A 35 -16.35 19.61 -38.43
C VAL A 35 -17.26 20.65 -37.75
N LEU A 36 -17.05 20.94 -36.45
CA LEU A 36 -16.50 22.22 -35.91
C LEU A 36 -16.60 22.34 -34.38
N ALA A 37 -15.68 23.14 -33.83
CA ALA A 37 -15.71 23.85 -32.54
C ALA A 37 -15.36 23.08 -31.26
N ALA A 38 -14.11 23.25 -30.84
CA ALA A 38 -13.69 23.11 -29.46
C ALA A 38 -14.52 24.03 -28.56
N ARG A 39 -15.19 23.46 -27.57
CA ARG A 39 -15.77 24.19 -26.45
C ARG A 39 -15.38 23.44 -25.18
N ALA A 40 -14.63 24.13 -24.32
CA ALA A 40 -14.31 23.64 -22.99
C ALA A 40 -15.62 23.42 -22.23
N THR A 41 -15.94 22.16 -21.95
CA THR A 41 -17.01 21.79 -21.03
C THR A 41 -16.37 21.21 -19.78
N SER A 42 -16.62 21.87 -18.65
CA SER A 42 -16.49 21.33 -17.30
C SER A 42 -17.00 19.89 -17.27
N GLY A 43 -16.07 18.94 -17.19
CA GLY A 43 -16.41 17.52 -17.12
C GLY A 43 -17.11 17.24 -15.80
N LYS A 44 -18.42 17.00 -15.84
CA LYS A 44 -19.11 16.28 -14.78
C LYS A 44 -18.51 14.87 -14.77
N LEU A 45 -17.90 14.47 -13.64
CA LEU A 45 -17.61 13.07 -13.35
C LEU A 45 -18.93 12.30 -13.40
N THR A 46 -19.19 11.62 -14.50
CA THR A 46 -20.32 10.70 -14.61
C THR A 46 -20.02 9.48 -13.76
N ALA A 47 -20.85 9.24 -12.73
CA ALA A 47 -20.82 8.01 -11.96
C ALA A 47 -20.83 6.79 -12.91
N SER A 48 -19.97 5.82 -12.64
CA SER A 48 -19.84 4.61 -13.46
C SER A 48 -21.20 3.91 -13.60
N ALA A 49 -21.49 3.41 -14.81
CA ALA A 49 -22.69 2.64 -15.08
C ALA A 49 -22.81 1.44 -14.10
N PRO A 50 -24.03 1.03 -13.69
CA PRO A 50 -24.27 -0.03 -12.69
C PRO A 50 -23.60 -1.38 -12.99
N GLY A 51 -23.17 -1.64 -14.23
CA GLY A 51 -22.46 -2.87 -14.62
C GLY A 51 -20.95 -2.91 -14.29
N ALA A 52 -20.31 -1.76 -14.03
CA ALA A 52 -18.85 -1.71 -13.79
C ALA A 52 -18.45 -2.19 -12.39
N VAL A 53 -19.34 -2.06 -11.39
CA VAL A 53 -19.09 -2.53 -10.02
C VAL A 53 -19.01 -4.05 -9.96
N CYS A 54 -19.83 -4.76 -10.75
CA CYS A 54 -19.81 -6.21 -10.81
C CYS A 54 -18.54 -6.76 -11.48
N SER A 55 -17.98 -6.09 -12.50
CA SER A 55 -16.78 -6.59 -13.18
C SER A 55 -15.49 -6.41 -12.39
N VAL A 56 -15.35 -5.33 -11.61
CA VAL A 56 -14.16 -5.09 -10.77
C VAL A 56 -14.12 -6.07 -9.60
N LEU A 57 -15.26 -6.29 -8.93
CA LEU A 57 -15.34 -7.28 -7.85
C LEU A 57 -15.04 -8.69 -8.35
N GLN A 58 -15.61 -9.10 -9.48
CA GLN A 58 -15.30 -10.39 -10.11
C GLN A 58 -13.80 -10.55 -10.41
N SER A 59 -13.15 -9.48 -10.86
CA SER A 59 -11.70 -9.50 -11.12
C SER A 59 -10.87 -9.66 -9.84
N ALA A 60 -11.31 -9.00 -8.75
CA ALA A 60 -10.68 -9.16 -7.43
C ALA A 60 -10.87 -10.58 -6.89
N GLU A 61 -12.10 -11.12 -6.94
CA GLU A 61 -12.41 -12.49 -6.55
C GLU A 61 -11.61 -13.51 -7.37
N LEU A 62 -11.49 -13.32 -8.68
CA LEU A 62 -10.69 -14.20 -9.55
C LEU A 62 -9.20 -14.20 -9.15
N ALA A 63 -8.62 -13.02 -8.91
CA ALA A 63 -7.23 -12.89 -8.51
C ALA A 63 -6.96 -13.55 -7.15
N ASP A 64 -7.85 -13.33 -6.19
CA ASP A 64 -7.74 -13.85 -4.83
C ASP A 64 -7.93 -15.38 -4.80
N ASN A 65 -8.97 -15.87 -5.48
CA ASN A 65 -9.22 -17.31 -5.63
C ASN A 65 -8.06 -18.04 -6.33
N TYR A 66 -7.46 -17.42 -7.35
CA TYR A 66 -6.28 -17.97 -8.00
C TYR A 66 -5.10 -18.10 -7.03
N TRP A 67 -4.85 -17.09 -6.19
CA TRP A 67 -3.77 -17.16 -5.20
C TRP A 67 -4.04 -18.25 -4.15
N ILE A 68 -5.22 -18.24 -3.54
CA ILE A 68 -5.63 -19.18 -2.49
C ILE A 68 -5.54 -20.63 -2.99
N ALA A 69 -5.95 -20.90 -4.24
CA ALA A 69 -5.88 -22.24 -4.82
C ALA A 69 -4.44 -22.77 -4.98
N GLN A 70 -3.45 -21.89 -5.12
CA GLN A 70 -2.04 -22.26 -5.35
C GLN A 70 -1.20 -22.24 -4.07
N HIS A 71 -1.69 -21.63 -3.00
CA HIS A 71 -0.94 -21.44 -1.76
C HIS A 71 -1.79 -21.88 -0.58
N PRO A 72 -1.63 -23.10 -0.05
CA PRO A 72 -2.32 -23.50 1.17
C PRO A 72 -1.97 -22.55 2.32
N ALA A 73 -2.97 -22.06 3.07
CA ALA A 73 -2.79 -21.01 4.09
C ALA A 73 -1.68 -21.32 5.11
N THR A 74 -1.52 -22.59 5.50
CA THR A 74 -0.48 -23.05 6.44
C THR A 74 0.95 -23.06 5.88
N THR A 75 1.10 -22.88 4.56
CA THR A 75 2.40 -22.81 3.86
C THR A 75 2.83 -21.37 3.54
N VAL A 76 1.88 -20.43 3.62
CA VAL A 76 2.13 -19.00 3.40
C VAL A 76 2.95 -18.46 4.56
N THR A 77 3.95 -17.64 4.26
CA THR A 77 4.87 -17.14 5.27
C THR A 77 4.26 -15.95 6.02
N ASN A 78 4.89 -15.57 7.14
CA ASN A 78 4.43 -14.45 7.96
C ASN A 78 5.22 -13.16 7.66
N ASN A 79 5.60 -12.92 6.41
CA ASN A 79 6.42 -11.77 6.02
C ASN A 79 5.54 -10.62 5.49
N TRP A 80 6.15 -9.49 5.14
CA TRP A 80 5.43 -8.32 4.66
C TRP A 80 4.68 -8.54 3.34
N GLN A 81 5.20 -9.39 2.45
CA GLN A 81 4.57 -9.68 1.16
C GLN A 81 3.24 -10.39 1.38
N ASP A 82 3.29 -11.48 2.14
CA ASP A 82 2.12 -12.31 2.41
C ASP A 82 1.14 -11.58 3.33
N ALA A 83 1.63 -10.77 4.28
CA ALA A 83 0.78 -9.87 5.07
C ALA A 83 0.00 -8.88 4.20
N THR A 84 0.64 -8.31 3.18
CA THR A 84 -0.02 -7.37 2.26
C THR A 84 -1.11 -8.06 1.46
N PHE A 85 -0.87 -9.29 1.01
CA PHE A 85 -1.90 -10.11 0.38
C PHE A 85 -3.08 -10.32 1.35
N GLN A 86 -2.81 -10.71 2.61
CA GLN A 86 -3.86 -10.96 3.59
C GLN A 86 -4.71 -9.73 3.88
N GLN A 87 -4.13 -8.53 3.93
CA GLN A 87 -4.89 -7.28 4.03
C GLN A 87 -5.89 -7.12 2.87
N GLY A 88 -5.46 -7.42 1.64
CA GLY A 88 -6.34 -7.40 0.46
C GLY A 88 -7.44 -8.45 0.52
N ASN A 89 -7.09 -9.68 0.88
CA ASN A 89 -8.03 -10.81 1.04
C ASN A 89 -9.09 -10.53 2.13
N ILE A 90 -8.69 -10.00 3.29
CA ILE A 90 -9.63 -9.62 4.36
C ILE A 90 -10.49 -8.41 3.94
N ALA A 91 -9.94 -7.45 3.20
CA ALA A 91 -10.73 -6.36 2.63
C ALA A 91 -11.78 -6.89 1.64
N LEU A 92 -11.44 -7.89 0.82
CA LEU A 92 -12.39 -8.55 -0.08
C LEU A 92 -13.48 -9.29 0.70
N TYR A 93 -13.12 -10.05 1.74
CA TYR A 93 -14.09 -10.63 2.68
C TYR A 93 -15.06 -9.56 3.21
N ASN A 94 -14.54 -8.42 3.65
CA ASN A 94 -15.37 -7.34 4.17
C ASN A 94 -16.34 -6.76 3.14
N ARG A 95 -16.01 -6.87 1.85
CA ARG A 95 -16.85 -6.39 0.75
C ARG A 95 -17.90 -7.39 0.28
N VAL A 96 -17.54 -8.66 0.12
CA VAL A 96 -18.40 -9.69 -0.52
C VAL A 96 -18.97 -10.71 0.47
N LYS A 97 -18.40 -10.81 1.68
CA LYS A 97 -18.83 -11.71 2.77
C LYS A 97 -18.78 -13.20 2.42
N ASP A 98 -17.91 -13.59 1.49
CA ASP A 98 -17.56 -15.00 1.25
C ASP A 98 -16.59 -15.48 2.35
N ALA A 99 -17.03 -16.44 3.15
CA ALA A 99 -16.26 -16.99 4.27
C ALA A 99 -14.93 -17.62 3.85
N THR A 100 -14.74 -17.98 2.58
CA THR A 100 -13.48 -18.51 2.04
C THR A 100 -12.30 -17.61 2.37
N TYR A 101 -12.47 -16.30 2.18
CA TYR A 101 -11.43 -15.29 2.38
C TYR A 101 -11.08 -15.12 3.87
N TYR A 102 -12.09 -15.02 4.75
CA TYR A 102 -11.87 -14.96 6.20
C TYR A 102 -11.21 -16.25 6.71
N ASN A 103 -11.75 -17.42 6.35
CA ASN A 103 -11.23 -18.70 6.80
C ASN A 103 -9.78 -18.93 6.35
N TYR A 104 -9.41 -18.44 5.16
CA TYR A 104 -8.05 -18.51 4.66
C TYR A 104 -7.10 -17.64 5.48
N ALA A 105 -7.47 -16.39 5.76
CA ALA A 105 -6.69 -15.50 6.62
C ALA A 105 -6.58 -16.01 8.06
N GLU A 106 -7.67 -16.52 8.63
CA GLU A 106 -7.68 -17.08 9.98
C GLU A 106 -6.79 -18.33 10.08
N GLN A 107 -6.82 -19.23 9.08
CA GLN A 107 -5.92 -20.39 9.04
C GLN A 107 -4.45 -19.99 8.97
N TRP A 108 -4.11 -18.99 8.16
CA TRP A 108 -2.75 -18.44 8.07
C TRP A 108 -2.31 -17.85 9.41
N ALA A 109 -3.13 -16.98 10.02
CA ALA A 109 -2.80 -16.33 11.27
C ALA A 109 -2.66 -17.33 12.44
N ASN A 110 -3.52 -18.35 12.49
CA ASN A 110 -3.42 -19.44 13.46
C ASN A 110 -2.15 -20.29 13.26
N ALA A 111 -1.76 -20.58 12.03
CA ALA A 111 -0.51 -21.30 11.75
C ALA A 111 0.72 -20.55 12.28
N HIS A 112 0.67 -19.22 12.27
CA HIS A 112 1.70 -18.33 12.83
C HIS A 112 1.43 -17.90 14.27
N LYS A 113 0.36 -18.41 14.89
CA LYS A 113 -0.03 -18.18 16.28
C LYS A 113 -0.21 -16.69 16.63
N PHE A 114 -0.56 -15.87 15.65
CA PHE A 114 -0.66 -14.41 15.81
C PHE A 114 0.62 -13.73 16.33
N LEU A 115 1.78 -14.35 16.10
CA LEU A 115 3.07 -13.79 16.49
C LEU A 115 3.64 -12.92 15.37
N LEU A 116 4.39 -11.89 15.74
CA LEU A 116 5.21 -11.11 14.84
C LEU A 116 6.55 -11.83 14.60
N GLN A 117 7.15 -11.56 13.45
CA GLN A 117 8.48 -12.05 13.18
C GLN A 117 9.51 -11.40 14.12
N ASN A 118 10.60 -12.13 14.32
CA ASN A 118 11.81 -11.67 14.99
C ASN A 118 13.02 -12.16 14.19
N GLY A 119 14.06 -11.33 14.10
CA GLY A 119 15.29 -11.71 13.41
C GLY A 119 16.45 -10.79 13.72
N HIS A 120 17.55 -10.97 12.97
CA HIS A 120 18.84 -10.31 13.23
C HIS A 120 18.80 -8.77 13.18
N THR A 121 17.86 -8.19 12.42
CA THR A 121 17.64 -6.74 12.32
C THR A 121 16.96 -6.15 13.56
N GLY A 122 16.64 -6.99 14.55
CA GLY A 122 15.99 -6.60 15.77
C GLY A 122 14.46 -6.61 15.68
N PRO A 123 13.79 -6.41 16.83
CA PRO A 123 12.34 -6.52 16.95
C PRO A 123 11.54 -5.43 16.22
N PHE A 124 12.13 -4.23 16.07
CA PHE A 124 11.47 -3.05 15.51
C PHE A 124 11.73 -2.87 14.01
N PHE A 125 12.20 -3.92 13.33
CA PHE A 125 12.33 -3.89 11.88
C PHE A 125 10.93 -3.81 11.24
N PRO A 126 10.62 -2.76 10.45
CA PRO A 126 9.24 -2.50 10.03
C PRO A 126 8.57 -3.65 9.28
N ASP A 127 9.27 -4.35 8.39
CA ASP A 127 8.73 -5.51 7.67
C ASP A 127 8.20 -6.62 8.61
N TYR A 128 8.76 -6.77 9.82
CA TYR A 128 8.27 -7.75 10.81
C TYR A 128 6.94 -7.33 11.45
N GLN A 129 6.54 -6.07 11.31
CA GLN A 129 5.31 -5.52 11.84
C GLN A 129 4.19 -5.44 10.79
N ALA A 130 4.49 -5.61 9.50
CA ALA A 130 3.50 -5.56 8.42
C ALA A 130 2.33 -6.53 8.65
N VAL A 131 2.59 -7.69 9.25
CA VAL A 131 1.60 -8.71 9.64
C VAL A 131 0.57 -8.19 10.65
N GLY A 132 0.96 -7.22 11.48
CA GLY A 132 0.10 -6.63 12.51
C GLY A 132 -1.17 -6.01 11.94
N GLN A 133 -1.13 -5.49 10.72
CA GLN A 133 -2.31 -4.95 10.05
C GLN A 133 -3.35 -6.03 9.76
N ALA A 134 -2.93 -7.19 9.23
CA ALA A 134 -3.83 -8.29 8.96
C ALA A 134 -4.41 -8.88 10.27
N TYR A 135 -3.61 -8.94 11.34
CA TYR A 135 -4.10 -9.36 12.66
C TYR A 135 -5.10 -8.37 13.26
N LEU A 136 -4.86 -7.06 13.10
CA LEU A 136 -5.83 -6.04 13.49
C LEU A 136 -7.12 -6.10 12.65
N ASP A 137 -7.03 -6.52 11.38
CA ASP A 137 -8.20 -6.71 10.51
C ASP A 137 -9.04 -7.92 10.95
N LEU A 138 -8.41 -9.04 11.31
CA LEU A 138 -9.08 -10.21 11.92
C LEU A 138 -9.72 -9.85 13.26
N TYR A 139 -8.97 -9.17 14.12
CA TYR A 139 -9.47 -8.68 15.41
C TYR A 139 -10.69 -7.75 15.24
N ALA A 140 -10.72 -6.90 14.21
CA ALA A 140 -11.87 -6.05 13.94
C ALA A 140 -13.14 -6.83 13.55
N ILE A 141 -12.99 -8.08 13.09
CA ILE A 141 -14.09 -8.96 12.70
C ILE A 141 -14.61 -9.77 13.89
N ASP A 142 -13.72 -10.39 14.68
CA ASP A 142 -14.10 -11.36 15.72
C ASP A 142 -13.84 -10.90 17.16
N ASN A 143 -13.17 -9.77 17.33
CA ASN A 143 -12.86 -9.12 18.60
C ASN A 143 -12.12 -10.02 19.60
N LYS A 144 -11.22 -10.91 19.14
CA LYS A 144 -10.40 -11.76 20.01
C LYS A 144 -9.10 -11.04 20.44
N PRO A 145 -8.95 -10.59 21.70
CA PRO A 145 -7.80 -9.77 22.10
C PRO A 145 -6.44 -10.46 21.97
N SER A 146 -6.41 -11.80 22.00
CA SER A 146 -5.20 -12.62 21.82
C SER A 146 -4.54 -12.40 20.46
N GLU A 147 -5.31 -12.05 19.42
CA GLU A 147 -4.82 -11.89 18.05
C GLU A 147 -3.87 -10.70 17.88
N ILE A 148 -3.98 -9.71 18.75
CA ILE A 148 -3.19 -8.47 18.69
C ILE A 148 -2.32 -8.28 19.93
N SER A 149 -2.23 -9.30 20.81
CA SER A 149 -1.45 -9.20 22.03
C SER A 149 0.05 -9.01 21.75
N ASP A 150 0.63 -9.80 20.85
CA ASP A 150 2.05 -9.68 20.51
C ASP A 150 2.34 -8.35 19.79
N LEU A 151 1.42 -7.89 18.93
CA LEU A 151 1.51 -6.58 18.28
C LEU A 151 1.50 -5.44 19.30
N ARG A 152 0.55 -5.43 20.24
CA ARG A 152 0.50 -4.43 21.31
C ARG A 152 1.79 -4.41 22.12
N SER A 153 2.31 -5.59 22.51
CA SER A 153 3.57 -5.68 23.25
C SER A 153 4.76 -5.17 22.43
N ARG A 154 4.81 -5.47 21.13
CA ARG A 154 5.85 -4.95 20.21
C ARG A 154 5.81 -3.42 20.14
N ILE A 155 4.63 -2.86 19.89
CA ILE A 155 4.44 -1.41 19.72
C ILE A 155 4.77 -0.68 21.02
N ALA A 156 4.30 -1.17 22.18
CA ALA A 156 4.66 -0.59 23.48
C ALA A 156 6.19 -0.60 23.73
N SER A 157 6.88 -1.66 23.32
CA SER A 157 8.34 -1.74 23.44
C SER A 157 9.05 -0.76 22.50
N GLU A 158 8.53 -0.55 21.28
CA GLU A 158 9.09 0.42 20.34
C GLU A 158 8.86 1.86 20.81
N VAL A 159 7.68 2.17 21.35
CA VAL A 159 7.36 3.44 21.99
C VAL A 159 8.38 3.75 23.10
N ALA A 160 8.68 2.78 23.98
CA ALA A 160 9.68 2.95 25.02
C ALA A 160 11.11 3.18 24.46
N SER A 161 11.43 2.50 23.36
CA SER A 161 12.72 2.68 22.68
C SER A 161 12.87 4.05 22.02
N VAL A 162 11.82 4.53 21.37
CA VAL A 162 11.74 5.86 20.76
C VAL A 162 11.81 6.96 21.83
N ALA A 163 11.14 6.77 22.96
CA ALA A 163 11.24 7.67 24.12
C ALA A 163 12.68 7.73 24.68
N SER A 164 13.50 6.71 24.43
CA SER A 164 14.93 6.67 24.78
C SER A 164 15.84 7.26 23.69
N GLY A 165 15.27 7.85 22.63
CA GLY A 165 16.00 8.54 21.56
C GLY A 165 16.24 7.71 20.30
N HIS A 166 15.79 6.45 20.24
CA HIS A 166 15.98 5.60 19.06
C HIS A 166 14.87 5.84 18.03
N VAL A 167 15.07 6.80 17.12
CA VAL A 167 14.05 7.22 16.13
C VAL A 167 14.28 6.67 14.72
N SER A 168 15.37 5.94 14.49
CA SER A 168 15.84 5.61 13.14
C SER A 168 15.27 4.32 12.54
N TYR A 169 14.18 3.77 13.10
CA TYR A 169 13.62 2.49 12.65
C TYR A 169 13.01 2.56 11.25
N TRP A 170 12.33 3.67 10.91
CA TRP A 170 11.68 3.87 9.62
C TRP A 170 12.60 4.64 8.66
N ASN A 171 13.69 4.00 8.23
CA ASN A 171 14.74 4.63 7.41
C ASN A 171 14.63 4.34 5.90
N TYR A 172 13.50 3.79 5.46
CA TYR A 172 13.13 3.56 4.04
C TYR A 172 11.62 3.78 3.88
N VAL A 173 11.17 4.18 2.69
CA VAL A 173 9.79 4.61 2.45
C VAL A 173 8.77 3.49 2.70
N ASP A 174 9.10 2.24 2.39
CA ASP A 174 8.20 1.10 2.58
C ASP A 174 7.83 0.94 4.07
N ALA A 175 8.74 1.31 4.99
CA ALA A 175 8.54 1.22 6.43
C ALA A 175 7.28 1.96 6.91
N LEU A 176 6.88 3.03 6.21
CA LEU A 176 5.66 3.77 6.47
C LEU A 176 4.47 2.80 6.49
N ASN A 177 4.20 2.12 5.38
CA ASN A 177 3.08 1.17 5.34
C ASN A 177 3.33 -0.06 6.22
N MET A 178 4.57 -0.52 6.43
CA MET A 178 4.78 -1.74 7.23
C MET A 178 4.45 -1.55 8.71
N SER A 179 4.71 -0.36 9.27
CA SER A 179 4.58 -0.12 10.71
C SER A 179 3.56 0.95 11.08
N MET A 180 3.50 2.08 10.36
CA MET A 180 2.72 3.25 10.76
C MET A 180 1.22 2.99 10.98
N PRO A 181 0.53 2.16 10.15
CA PRO A 181 -0.89 1.86 10.39
C PRO A 181 -1.15 1.11 11.70
N ASN A 182 -0.19 0.32 12.18
CA ASN A 182 -0.31 -0.39 13.46
C ASN A 182 -0.37 0.61 14.62
N PHE A 183 0.53 1.60 14.62
CA PHE A 183 0.54 2.66 15.65
C PHE A 183 -0.72 3.50 15.59
N ALA A 184 -1.19 3.89 14.39
CA ALA A 184 -2.41 4.66 14.24
C ALA A 184 -3.62 3.92 14.82
N ARG A 185 -3.78 2.64 14.42
CA ARG A 185 -4.92 1.81 14.82
C ARG A 185 -4.91 1.50 16.30
N LEU A 186 -3.78 1.06 16.87
CA LEU A 186 -3.68 0.79 18.30
C LEU A 186 -3.79 2.07 19.13
N GLY A 187 -3.17 3.16 18.69
CA GLY A 187 -3.26 4.46 19.35
C GLY A 187 -4.70 4.96 19.47
N VAL A 188 -5.52 4.77 18.44
CA VAL A 188 -6.96 5.10 18.47
C VAL A 188 -7.75 4.08 19.29
N LEU A 189 -7.55 2.78 19.04
CA LEU A 189 -8.27 1.69 19.71
C LEU A 189 -8.10 1.74 21.23
N ASP A 190 -6.85 1.92 21.69
CA ASP A 190 -6.46 1.87 23.09
C ASP A 190 -6.38 3.28 23.73
N LYS A 191 -6.69 4.33 22.95
CA LYS A 191 -6.58 5.74 23.35
C LYS A 191 -5.16 6.12 23.82
N SER A 192 -4.13 5.52 23.22
CA SER A 192 -2.73 5.76 23.56
C SER A 192 -2.18 7.00 22.84
N ALA A 193 -2.07 8.10 23.58
CA ALA A 193 -1.39 9.29 23.09
C ALA A 193 0.11 9.05 22.80
N ALA A 194 0.73 8.09 23.49
CA ALA A 194 2.14 7.73 23.32
C ALA A 194 2.39 7.03 21.98
N ASP A 195 1.49 6.12 21.57
CA ASP A 195 1.57 5.42 20.28
C ASP A 195 1.43 6.42 19.14
N LEU A 196 0.43 7.30 19.21
CA LEU A 196 0.19 8.31 18.18
C LEU A 196 1.30 9.37 18.11
N SER A 197 1.94 9.71 19.23
CA SER A 197 3.09 10.64 19.25
C SER A 197 4.37 9.98 18.72
N THR A 198 4.57 8.70 19.04
CA THR A 198 5.67 7.89 18.50
C THR A 198 5.53 7.73 16.98
N MET A 199 4.31 7.45 16.51
CA MET A 199 3.98 7.40 15.08
C MET A 199 4.41 8.68 14.36
N GLN A 200 4.04 9.84 14.91
CA GLN A 200 4.43 11.14 14.34
C GLN A 200 5.95 11.32 14.34
N THR A 201 6.62 10.94 15.44
CA THR A 201 8.07 11.06 15.57
C THR A 201 8.80 10.24 14.50
N LEU A 202 8.40 8.98 14.32
CA LEU A 202 9.00 8.09 13.33
C LEU A 202 8.66 8.54 11.89
N PHE A 203 7.43 9.00 11.64
CA PHE A 203 7.05 9.59 10.36
C PHE A 203 7.92 10.80 10.01
N HIS A 204 8.09 11.76 10.94
CA HIS A 204 8.93 12.93 10.69
C HIS A 204 10.41 12.57 10.49
N TYR A 205 10.91 11.53 11.16
CA TYR A 205 12.24 11.02 10.87
C TYR A 205 12.35 10.57 9.40
N THR A 206 11.41 9.75 8.92
CA THR A 206 11.36 9.31 7.51
C THR A 206 11.21 10.50 6.54
N GLU A 207 10.24 11.36 6.82
CA GLU A 207 9.86 12.49 5.97
C GLU A 207 10.97 13.53 5.84
N GLN A 208 11.67 13.86 6.94
CA GLN A 208 12.49 15.08 7.03
C GLN A 208 13.96 14.84 7.42
N VAL A 209 14.33 13.66 7.91
CA VAL A 209 15.67 13.43 8.52
C VAL A 209 16.51 12.40 7.77
N VAL A 210 15.92 11.31 7.27
CA VAL A 210 16.68 10.25 6.58
C VAL A 210 17.56 10.82 5.46
N GLY A 211 18.82 10.42 5.42
CA GLY A 211 19.78 10.92 4.40
C GLY A 211 20.11 12.41 4.51
N GLY A 212 19.80 13.06 5.63
CA GLY A 212 20.10 14.47 5.90
C GLY A 212 19.07 15.48 5.37
N HIS A 213 18.14 15.04 4.52
CA HIS A 213 17.11 15.88 3.91
C HIS A 213 15.69 15.29 4.00
N GLY A 214 15.56 14.05 4.49
CA GLY A 214 14.31 13.31 4.47
C GLY A 214 14.07 12.57 3.16
N LEU A 215 13.17 11.58 3.20
CA LEU A 215 12.78 10.82 2.02
C LEU A 215 11.70 11.53 1.21
N PHE A 216 10.93 12.44 1.79
CA PHE A 216 9.91 13.19 1.05
C PHE A 216 10.54 14.39 0.36
N ASN A 217 10.39 14.49 -0.97
CA ASN A 217 10.81 15.66 -1.71
C ASN A 217 9.64 16.63 -1.89
N PRO A 218 9.57 17.75 -1.14
CA PRO A 218 8.45 18.69 -1.24
C PRO A 218 8.38 19.43 -2.59
N SER A 219 9.47 19.45 -3.37
CA SER A 219 9.49 20.09 -4.69
C SER A 219 8.81 19.24 -5.77
N THR A 220 8.82 17.91 -5.61
CA THR A 220 8.20 16.97 -6.55
C THR A 220 6.91 16.37 -6.01
N GLY A 221 6.75 16.30 -4.69
CA GLY A 221 5.70 15.56 -3.99
C GLY A 221 5.93 14.05 -3.94
N LEU A 222 7.10 13.57 -4.35
CA LEU A 222 7.45 12.13 -4.41
C LEU A 222 8.44 11.74 -3.32
N TRP A 223 8.54 10.44 -3.07
CA TRP A 223 9.38 9.85 -2.03
C TRP A 223 10.59 9.10 -2.61
N TRP A 224 11.77 9.39 -2.09
CA TRP A 224 12.92 8.53 -2.30
C TRP A 224 12.79 7.25 -1.48
N ARG A 225 13.32 6.15 -2.02
CA ARG A 225 13.22 4.84 -1.37
C ARG A 225 13.94 4.81 -0.02
N ASP A 226 15.18 5.27 0.02
CA ASP A 226 16.07 5.22 1.17
C ASP A 226 17.17 6.28 1.00
N HIS A 227 18.05 6.41 2.01
CA HIS A 227 19.10 7.43 2.04
C HIS A 227 20.02 7.45 0.81
N ASN A 228 20.18 6.34 0.08
CA ASN A 228 21.05 6.30 -1.11
C ASN A 228 20.46 7.07 -2.30
N TYR A 229 19.15 7.33 -2.28
CA TYR A 229 18.44 7.99 -3.38
C TYR A 229 18.12 9.46 -3.07
N VAL A 230 18.33 9.92 -1.84
CA VAL A 230 18.10 11.32 -1.47
C VAL A 230 18.90 12.25 -2.40
N ASN A 231 18.23 13.31 -2.89
CA ASN A 231 18.74 14.25 -3.88
C ASN A 231 18.98 13.69 -5.30
N THR A 232 18.60 12.44 -5.58
CA THR A 232 18.57 11.91 -6.95
C THR A 232 17.25 12.24 -7.64
N THR A 233 17.17 11.96 -8.94
CA THR A 233 15.93 12.07 -9.72
C THR A 233 15.17 10.74 -9.84
N THR A 234 15.56 9.71 -9.09
CA THR A 234 14.96 8.37 -9.17
C THR A 234 13.94 8.17 -8.05
N TYR A 235 12.69 7.97 -8.43
CA TYR A 235 11.56 7.77 -7.52
C TYR A 235 10.88 6.47 -7.84
N TRP A 236 10.91 5.53 -6.92
CA TRP A 236 10.48 4.17 -7.19
C TRP A 236 8.97 4.03 -6.98
N SER A 237 8.26 3.66 -8.04
CA SER A 237 6.80 3.57 -8.08
C SER A 237 6.19 2.79 -6.92
N ARG A 238 6.64 1.57 -6.64
CA ARG A 238 6.09 0.81 -5.50
C ARG A 238 6.41 1.46 -4.14
N GLY A 239 7.52 2.19 -4.02
CA GLY A 239 7.90 2.92 -2.80
C GLY A 239 6.94 4.06 -2.50
N ASP A 240 6.69 4.94 -3.48
CA ASP A 240 5.63 5.95 -3.39
C ASP A 240 4.26 5.31 -3.18
N GLY A 241 4.04 4.12 -3.73
CA GLY A 241 2.81 3.34 -3.57
C GLY A 241 2.56 2.98 -2.10
N TRP A 242 3.59 2.51 -1.39
CA TRP A 242 3.52 2.29 0.05
C TRP A 242 3.18 3.57 0.81
N ALA A 243 3.83 4.69 0.48
CA ALA A 243 3.62 5.95 1.17
C ALA A 243 2.17 6.47 1.03
N ILE A 244 1.61 6.48 -0.18
CA ILE A 244 0.23 6.98 -0.37
C ILE A 244 -0.82 6.02 0.22
N MET A 245 -0.58 4.71 0.15
CA MET A 245 -1.47 3.73 0.77
C MET A 245 -1.45 3.83 2.29
N ASP A 246 -0.27 4.02 2.88
CA ASP A 246 -0.11 4.25 4.32
C ASP A 246 -0.88 5.47 4.79
N LEU A 247 -0.65 6.63 4.15
CA LEU A 247 -1.31 7.87 4.50
C LEU A 247 -2.84 7.74 4.42
N ALA A 248 -3.36 7.07 3.38
CA ALA A 248 -4.80 6.76 3.29
C ALA A 248 -5.31 5.91 4.47
N LYS A 249 -4.58 4.86 4.85
CA LYS A 249 -4.94 3.99 5.99
C LYS A 249 -4.91 4.76 7.31
N VAL A 250 -3.87 5.55 7.55
CA VAL A 250 -3.74 6.37 8.77
C VAL A 250 -4.84 7.41 8.85
N LEU A 251 -5.11 8.13 7.76
CA LEU A 251 -6.16 9.15 7.70
C LEU A 251 -7.58 8.58 7.82
N THR A 252 -7.77 7.28 7.52
CA THR A 252 -9.04 6.57 7.75
C THR A 252 -9.32 6.39 9.24
N VAL A 253 -8.29 6.16 10.05
CA VAL A 253 -8.45 5.76 11.44
C VAL A 253 -8.28 6.93 12.42
N LEU A 254 -7.49 7.94 12.05
CA LEU A 254 -7.29 9.11 12.90
C LEU A 254 -8.58 9.93 13.03
N PRO A 255 -8.95 10.36 14.26
CA PRO A 255 -10.04 11.30 14.46
C PRO A 255 -9.85 12.58 13.64
N ALA A 256 -10.94 13.14 13.13
CA ALA A 256 -10.90 14.34 12.30
C ALA A 256 -10.26 15.55 13.01
N ASN A 257 -10.34 15.60 14.33
CA ASN A 257 -9.77 16.64 15.18
C ASN A 257 -8.38 16.29 15.76
N ASP A 258 -7.76 15.18 15.33
CA ASP A 258 -6.41 14.84 15.76
C ASP A 258 -5.41 15.91 15.27
N PRO A 259 -4.59 16.51 16.16
CA PRO A 259 -3.71 17.62 15.79
C PRO A 259 -2.63 17.22 14.78
N ARG A 260 -2.31 15.93 14.65
CA ARG A 260 -1.29 15.42 13.71
C ARG A 260 -1.83 15.29 12.29
N ARG A 261 -3.15 15.18 12.14
CA ARG A 261 -3.84 14.86 10.87
C ARG A 261 -3.48 15.82 9.74
N ALA A 262 -3.35 17.11 10.03
CA ALA A 262 -3.10 18.14 9.01
C ALA A 262 -1.77 17.93 8.25
N ALA A 263 -0.73 17.47 8.95
CA ALA A 263 0.56 17.17 8.32
C ALA A 263 0.42 16.00 7.32
N TYR A 264 -0.23 14.92 7.73
CA TYR A 264 -0.47 13.75 6.86
C TYR A 264 -1.33 14.07 5.65
N VAL A 265 -2.39 14.89 5.81
CA VAL A 265 -3.23 15.36 4.69
C VAL A 265 -2.40 16.15 3.69
N THR A 266 -1.53 17.05 4.16
CA THR A 266 -0.70 17.89 3.28
C THR A 266 0.20 17.02 2.41
N VAL A 267 0.90 16.06 3.03
CA VAL A 267 1.80 15.16 2.31
C VAL A 267 1.02 14.23 1.36
N PHE A 268 -0.12 13.69 1.79
CA PHE A 268 -0.99 12.87 0.96
C PHE A 268 -1.45 13.61 -0.30
N GLN A 269 -1.90 14.86 -0.18
CA GLN A 269 -2.35 15.68 -1.31
C GLN A 269 -1.21 15.99 -2.28
N GLN A 270 -0.01 16.29 -1.77
CA GLN A 270 1.17 16.52 -2.60
C GLN A 270 1.57 15.26 -3.37
N THR A 271 1.60 14.10 -2.71
CA THR A 271 1.89 12.81 -3.36
C THR A 271 0.83 12.44 -4.38
N ALA A 272 -0.47 12.57 -4.07
CA ALA A 272 -1.55 12.30 -5.02
C ALA A 272 -1.44 13.19 -6.27
N ALA A 273 -1.16 14.49 -6.10
CA ALA A 273 -0.97 15.41 -7.22
C ALA A 273 0.28 15.10 -8.06
N ALA A 274 1.37 14.66 -7.43
CA ALA A 274 2.58 14.23 -8.12
C ALA A 274 2.34 12.96 -8.94
N LEU A 275 1.67 11.97 -8.36
CA LEU A 275 1.32 10.72 -9.02
C LEU A 275 0.38 10.95 -10.21
N GLN A 276 -0.62 11.83 -10.08
CA GLN A 276 -1.48 12.20 -11.21
C GLN A 276 -0.66 12.72 -12.41
N LYS A 277 0.36 13.56 -12.16
CA LYS A 277 1.24 14.09 -13.22
C LYS A 277 2.15 13.02 -13.83
N ALA A 278 2.57 12.04 -13.04
CA ALA A 278 3.44 10.95 -13.46
C ALA A 278 2.70 9.80 -14.17
N GLN A 279 1.36 9.83 -14.20
CA GLN A 279 0.56 8.76 -14.81
C GLN A 279 0.81 8.69 -16.32
N ARG A 280 1.04 7.48 -16.81
CA ARG A 280 1.18 7.21 -18.25
C ARG A 280 -0.18 7.34 -18.93
N SER A 281 -0.16 7.54 -20.25
CA SER A 281 -1.39 7.61 -21.06
C SER A 281 -2.21 6.31 -21.08
N ASP A 282 -1.60 5.16 -20.76
CA ASP A 282 -2.27 3.87 -20.64
C ASP A 282 -2.84 3.59 -19.24
N GLY A 283 -2.74 4.58 -18.33
CA GLY A 283 -3.28 4.50 -16.96
C GLY A 283 -2.33 3.88 -15.93
N PHE A 284 -1.21 3.28 -16.35
CA PHE A 284 -0.19 2.74 -15.45
C PHE A 284 0.83 3.80 -15.04
N TRP A 285 1.73 3.42 -14.13
CA TRP A 285 2.96 4.14 -13.84
C TRP A 285 4.18 3.31 -14.24
N ASN A 286 5.28 3.99 -14.58
CA ASN A 286 6.57 3.33 -14.82
C ASN A 286 7.21 2.89 -13.49
N VAL A 287 8.26 2.07 -13.56
CA VAL A 287 9.04 1.68 -12.35
C VAL A 287 9.71 2.90 -11.71
N ASP A 288 10.33 3.78 -12.51
CA ASP A 288 10.85 5.08 -12.07
C ASP A 288 9.87 6.20 -12.48
N LEU A 289 9.35 6.93 -11.48
CA LEU A 289 8.42 8.04 -11.66
C LEU A 289 9.12 9.33 -12.10
N GLY A 290 10.41 9.47 -11.77
CA GLY A 290 11.19 10.65 -12.15
C GLY A 290 11.76 10.59 -13.56
N ASN A 291 11.85 9.39 -14.14
CA ASN A 291 12.38 9.19 -15.48
C ASN A 291 11.67 8.05 -16.22
N ALA A 292 10.72 8.41 -17.09
CA ALA A 292 9.96 7.45 -17.90
C ALA A 292 10.81 6.58 -18.86
N LYS A 293 12.10 6.90 -19.06
CA LYS A 293 13.03 6.09 -19.87
C LYS A 293 13.81 5.07 -19.05
N ASP A 294 13.85 5.21 -17.73
CA ASP A 294 14.49 4.25 -16.83
C ASP A 294 13.48 3.18 -16.43
N PHE A 295 13.72 1.93 -16.85
CA PHE A 295 12.78 0.81 -16.74
C PHE A 295 11.35 1.15 -17.22
N PRO A 296 11.16 1.47 -18.52
CA PRO A 296 9.88 1.89 -19.06
C PRO A 296 8.87 0.75 -19.10
N GLY A 297 7.59 1.11 -19.04
CA GLY A 297 6.47 0.18 -19.23
C GLY A 297 5.57 0.09 -18.01
N PRO A 298 4.46 -0.66 -18.11
CA PRO A 298 3.49 -0.77 -17.03
C PRO A 298 4.07 -1.54 -15.84
N GLU A 299 4.03 -0.94 -14.64
CA GLU A 299 4.37 -1.57 -13.38
C GLU A 299 3.11 -1.68 -12.49
N SER A 300 2.66 -2.90 -12.21
CA SER A 300 1.33 -3.12 -11.63
C SER A 300 1.22 -2.85 -10.13
N SER A 301 2.28 -3.07 -9.34
CA SER A 301 2.17 -2.99 -7.87
C SER A 301 2.05 -1.56 -7.37
N GLY A 302 2.90 -0.64 -7.82
CA GLY A 302 2.74 0.79 -7.55
C GLY A 302 1.42 1.31 -8.11
N THR A 303 1.07 0.94 -9.35
CA THR A 303 -0.22 1.31 -9.97
C THR A 303 -1.42 0.90 -9.10
N ALA A 304 -1.42 -0.31 -8.53
CA ALA A 304 -2.49 -0.76 -7.64
C ALA A 304 -2.56 0.06 -6.34
N PHE A 305 -1.42 0.36 -5.72
CA PHE A 305 -1.38 1.18 -4.49
C PHE A 305 -1.76 2.64 -4.74
N PHE A 306 -1.34 3.23 -5.86
CA PHE A 306 -1.78 4.56 -6.28
C PHE A 306 -3.27 4.60 -6.51
N THR A 307 -3.82 3.59 -7.20
CA THR A 307 -5.25 3.47 -7.43
C THR A 307 -6.02 3.41 -6.11
N TYR A 308 -5.56 2.60 -5.14
CA TYR A 308 -6.13 2.55 -3.80
C TYR A 308 -6.10 3.92 -3.11
N GLY A 309 -4.92 4.53 -3.00
CA GLY A 309 -4.75 5.80 -2.29
C GLY A 309 -5.56 6.94 -2.92
N ILE A 310 -5.49 7.11 -4.24
CA ILE A 310 -6.22 8.15 -4.97
C ILE A 310 -7.74 7.93 -4.89
N ALA A 311 -8.22 6.69 -5.07
CA ALA A 311 -9.64 6.38 -4.91
C ALA A 311 -10.14 6.64 -3.49
N TRP A 312 -9.33 6.31 -2.48
CA TRP A 312 -9.62 6.65 -1.09
C TRP A 312 -9.74 8.17 -0.91
N GLY A 313 -8.80 8.95 -1.43
CA GLY A 313 -8.85 10.42 -1.35
C GLY A 313 -10.10 11.00 -1.98
N ILE A 314 -10.47 10.56 -3.20
CA ILE A 314 -11.70 10.98 -3.87
C ILE A 314 -12.94 10.70 -3.02
N ASN A 315 -12.98 9.55 -2.33
CA ASN A 315 -14.12 9.15 -1.52
C ASN A 315 -14.20 9.84 -0.14
N ASN A 316 -13.12 10.46 0.33
CA ASN A 316 -13.02 11.03 1.69
C ASN A 316 -12.82 12.56 1.73
N GLY A 317 -12.73 13.20 0.57
CA GLY A 317 -12.55 14.66 0.44
C GLY A 317 -11.14 15.14 0.78
#